data_AF-A0A2W1N4I0-F1
#
_entry.id   AF-A0A2W1N4I0-F1
#
_cell.length_a   1.000
_cell.length_b   1.000
_cell.length_c   1.000
_cell.angle_alpha   90.00
_cell.angle_beta   90.00
_cell.angle_gamma   90.00
#
_symmetry.space_group_name_H-M   'P 1'
#
loop_
_entity.id
_entity.type
_entity.pdbx_description
1 polymer ?
#
loop_
_entity_poly.entity_id
_entity_poly.type
_entity_poly.pdbx_seq_one_letter_code
_entity_poly.pdbx_strand_id
1 'polypeptide(L)'
;MKRLLLALSCLIACAPTTLLAWSNHSLGTWLALADLEELRQAEPVQVESLEAFLAAEGVALEQLLDEQEAFARENFPDYPARPDDLRWLPGSTGDRRRAFLMALRVNPEIRLASFVQALPGLQLPDHRFLPAEQVLVFRKLNLWNEWRFIALSPGERIGPLAVLASAADEPDYGHDINLFSDNPGEVGARYGFGTQPFGDARFEYSSQAPFHIGYYHESALIYRAAPFLARTYPEMRVQQYLGLARFAFESGHDYWGYRFLGWALHYVQDLTQPYHSKALPGETTATLMWTAIKAALGDTADKEAAIERVATRHTEVEKYQADWLRRLLREGSNDSPLLAAYRDRSVEGDYPPFDLGYLRNVVSLEAYEAADGFDERIGAWLAKGQPGADFSQGNQLKPPASDPELDAVLVQLIRHFSGHSRNLVRTTLRNP
;
A
#
# COMPACT_ATOMS: atom_id res chain seq x y z
N MET A 1 -19.48 17.31 26.29
CA MET A 1 -18.26 17.24 25.44
C MET A 1 -17.50 15.92 25.57
N LYS A 2 -17.01 15.47 26.74
CA LYS A 2 -16.27 14.19 26.86
C LYS A 2 -17.02 12.95 26.34
N ARG A 3 -18.31 12.78 26.72
CA ARG A 3 -19.16 11.67 26.25
C ARG A 3 -19.39 11.69 24.73
N LEU A 4 -19.48 12.88 24.15
CA LEU A 4 -19.65 13.06 22.71
C LEU A 4 -18.38 12.69 21.93
N LEU A 5 -17.21 13.15 22.40
CA LEU A 5 -15.93 12.77 21.82
C LEU A 5 -15.69 11.25 21.91
N LEU A 6 -16.09 10.62 23.01
CA LEU A 6 -16.02 9.16 23.17
C LEU A 6 -16.91 8.43 22.17
N ALA A 7 -18.16 8.87 21.99
CA ALA A 7 -19.06 8.25 21.02
C ALA A 7 -18.56 8.40 19.57
N LEU A 8 -17.99 9.56 19.24
CA LEU A 8 -17.37 9.81 17.94
C LEU A 8 -16.12 8.93 17.73
N SER A 9 -15.28 8.81 18.77
CA SER A 9 -14.14 7.87 18.78
C SER A 9 -14.59 6.42 18.52
N CYS A 10 -15.68 5.97 19.16
CA CYS A 10 -16.20 4.62 18.99
C CYS A 10 -16.84 4.36 17.63
N LEU A 11 -17.33 5.39 16.93
CA LEU A 11 -17.80 5.29 15.56
C LEU A 11 -16.62 5.05 14.62
N ILE A 12 -15.61 5.89 14.73
CA ILE A 12 -14.40 5.86 13.88
C ILE A 12 -13.60 4.57 14.08
N ALA A 13 -13.40 4.14 15.33
CA ALA A 13 -12.59 2.94 15.64
C ALA A 13 -13.19 1.64 15.09
N CYS A 14 -14.49 1.61 14.78
CA CYS A 14 -15.15 0.46 14.19
C CYS A 14 -15.25 0.53 12.67
N ALA A 15 -14.71 1.59 12.04
CA ALA A 15 -14.68 1.68 10.59
C ALA A 15 -13.83 0.52 10.01
N PRO A 16 -14.34 -0.17 8.99
CA PRO A 16 -13.67 -1.30 8.38
C PRO A 16 -12.54 -0.81 7.46
N THR A 17 -11.40 -1.46 7.55
CA THR A 17 -10.23 -1.19 6.71
C THR A 17 -10.03 -2.37 5.77
N THR A 18 -10.38 -2.23 4.48
CA THR A 18 -9.69 -3.01 3.44
C THR A 18 -8.36 -2.32 3.18
N LEU A 19 -7.33 -3.11 2.86
CA LEU A 19 -5.94 -2.67 2.92
C LEU A 19 -5.21 -2.79 1.59
N LEU A 20 -5.88 -3.33 0.58
CA LEU A 20 -5.26 -3.50 -0.73
C LEU A 20 -5.18 -2.18 -1.49
N ALA A 21 -5.92 -1.13 -1.06
CA ALA A 21 -6.11 0.14 -1.75
C ALA A 21 -6.52 -0.04 -3.22
N TRP A 22 -5.53 -0.27 -4.08
CA TRP A 22 -5.67 -0.67 -5.46
C TRP A 22 -5.28 -2.14 -5.60
N SER A 23 -6.21 -2.98 -6.08
CA SER A 23 -5.94 -4.41 -6.17
C SER A 23 -4.75 -4.71 -7.08
N ASN A 24 -3.70 -5.27 -6.47
CA ASN A 24 -2.45 -5.70 -7.11
C ASN A 24 -1.62 -4.53 -7.68
N HIS A 25 -0.78 -3.96 -6.81
CA HIS A 25 0.12 -2.85 -7.12
C HIS A 25 1.11 -3.19 -8.24
N SER A 26 1.47 -4.47 -8.38
CA SER A 26 2.37 -4.88 -9.44
C SER A 26 1.78 -4.64 -10.83
N LEU A 27 0.54 -5.06 -11.07
CA LEU A 27 -0.11 -4.85 -12.37
C LEU A 27 -0.22 -3.36 -12.71
N GLY A 28 -0.65 -2.55 -11.74
CA GLY A 28 -0.74 -1.10 -11.91
C GLY A 28 0.62 -0.47 -12.20
N THR A 29 1.66 -0.89 -11.49
CA THR A 29 3.04 -0.40 -11.66
C THR A 29 3.62 -0.75 -13.02
N TRP A 30 3.45 -2.00 -13.46
CA TRP A 30 3.83 -2.43 -14.81
C TRP A 30 3.26 -1.50 -15.88
N LEU A 31 1.96 -1.18 -15.79
CA LEU A 31 1.27 -0.36 -16.77
C LEU A 31 1.64 1.12 -16.67
N ALA A 32 1.73 1.66 -15.45
CA ALA A 32 2.04 3.07 -15.20
C ALA A 32 3.47 3.45 -15.63
N LEU A 33 4.41 2.50 -15.54
CA LEU A 33 5.83 2.75 -15.77
C LEU A 33 6.36 2.18 -17.09
N ALA A 34 5.52 1.49 -17.89
CA ALA A 34 5.92 0.83 -19.14
C ALA A 34 6.65 1.77 -20.12
N ASP A 35 6.22 3.03 -20.20
CA ASP A 35 6.74 4.04 -21.12
C ASP A 35 7.69 5.04 -20.44
N LEU A 36 8.12 4.78 -19.20
CA LEU A 36 9.07 5.64 -18.51
C LEU A 36 10.48 5.45 -19.08
N GLU A 37 11.05 6.52 -19.65
CA GLU A 37 12.31 6.47 -20.40
C GLU A 37 13.47 5.94 -19.56
N GLU A 38 13.57 6.36 -18.30
CA GLU A 38 14.62 5.94 -17.37
C GLU A 38 14.64 4.41 -17.17
N LEU A 39 13.48 3.76 -17.21
CA LEU A 39 13.38 2.29 -17.08
C LEU A 39 13.54 1.58 -18.42
N ARG A 40 13.10 2.19 -19.53
CA ARG A 40 13.25 1.63 -20.88
C ARG A 40 14.69 1.61 -21.37
N GLN A 41 15.46 2.63 -20.99
CA GLN A 41 16.89 2.75 -21.35
C GLN A 41 17.81 2.02 -20.39
N ALA A 42 17.33 1.63 -19.21
CA ALA A 42 18.14 0.93 -18.23
C ALA A 42 18.45 -0.50 -18.68
N GLU A 43 19.72 -0.89 -18.51
CA GLU A 43 20.16 -2.26 -18.78
C GLU A 43 19.53 -3.25 -17.79
N PRO A 44 19.31 -4.52 -18.19
CA PRO A 44 18.92 -5.57 -17.26
C PRO A 44 19.87 -5.63 -16.06
N VAL A 45 19.35 -5.85 -14.85
CA VAL A 45 20.14 -5.94 -13.60
C VAL A 45 20.35 -7.38 -13.18
N GLN A 46 21.42 -7.66 -12.46
CA GLN A 46 21.69 -9.00 -11.92
C GLN A 46 20.89 -9.23 -10.64
N VAL A 47 20.14 -10.33 -10.57
CA VAL A 47 19.40 -10.73 -9.37
C VAL A 47 20.37 -11.01 -8.23
N GLU A 48 20.20 -10.31 -7.12
CA GLU A 48 21.07 -10.36 -5.95
C GLU A 48 20.30 -10.85 -4.71
N SER A 49 20.90 -11.69 -3.87
CA SER A 49 20.29 -12.07 -2.60
C SER A 49 20.40 -10.95 -1.57
N LEU A 50 19.52 -10.93 -0.57
CA LEU A 50 19.61 -9.93 0.51
C LEU A 50 20.90 -10.13 1.30
N GLU A 51 21.29 -11.39 1.51
CA GLU A 51 22.47 -11.74 2.27
C GLU A 51 23.76 -11.22 1.61
N ALA A 52 23.82 -11.18 0.26
CA ALA A 52 24.96 -10.62 -0.46
C ALA A 52 25.03 -9.10 -0.28
N PHE A 53 23.91 -8.40 -0.46
CA PHE A 53 23.80 -6.96 -0.22
C PHE A 53 24.20 -6.58 1.22
N LEU A 54 23.64 -7.26 2.23
CA LEU A 54 23.95 -7.01 3.64
C LEU A 54 25.40 -7.35 4.00
N ALA A 55 26.02 -8.31 3.29
CA ALA A 55 27.43 -8.64 3.50
C ALA A 55 28.37 -7.58 2.92
N ALA A 56 28.02 -6.99 1.77
CA ALA A 56 28.77 -5.92 1.13
C ALA A 56 28.64 -4.61 1.92
N GLU A 57 27.40 -4.22 2.26
CA GLU A 57 27.09 -2.85 2.69
C GLU A 57 26.88 -2.68 4.19
N GLY A 58 27.10 -3.73 4.99
CA GLY A 58 26.73 -3.73 6.41
C GLY A 58 27.20 -2.52 7.22
N VAL A 59 28.42 -2.01 6.99
CA VAL A 59 28.94 -0.83 7.72
C VAL A 59 28.27 0.46 7.26
N ALA A 60 28.09 0.66 5.96
CA ALA A 60 27.44 1.86 5.44
C ALA A 60 25.94 1.89 5.78
N LEU A 61 25.28 0.72 5.81
CA LEU A 61 23.91 0.57 6.28
C LEU A 61 23.71 1.01 7.74
N GLU A 62 24.72 0.85 8.61
CA GLU A 62 24.64 1.36 9.99
C GLU A 62 24.46 2.87 10.02
N GLN A 63 25.28 3.58 9.23
CA GLN A 63 25.18 5.03 9.11
C GLN A 63 23.84 5.45 8.50
N LEU A 64 23.43 4.85 7.38
CA LEU A 64 22.16 5.17 6.72
C LEU A 64 20.98 5.00 7.67
N LEU A 65 20.89 3.87 8.38
CA LEU A 65 19.74 3.60 9.26
C LEU A 65 19.74 4.47 10.52
N ASP A 66 20.91 4.92 11.00
CA ASP A 66 21.00 5.90 12.07
C ASP A 66 20.56 7.30 11.59
N GLU A 67 20.94 7.70 10.38
CA GLU A 67 20.49 8.95 9.75
C GLU A 67 18.97 8.94 9.50
N GLN A 68 18.42 7.82 9.03
CA GLN A 68 16.97 7.66 8.87
C GLN A 68 16.22 7.75 10.21
N GLU A 69 16.74 7.12 11.26
CA GLU A 69 16.16 7.22 12.61
C GLU A 69 16.20 8.66 13.13
N ALA A 70 17.34 9.34 12.99
CA ALA A 70 17.46 10.75 13.40
C ALA A 70 16.48 11.65 12.64
N PHE A 71 16.39 11.46 11.32
CA PHE A 71 15.45 12.18 10.47
C PHE A 71 14.00 11.94 10.87
N ALA A 72 13.61 10.69 11.10
CA ALA A 72 12.24 10.34 11.46
C ALA A 72 11.81 10.98 12.80
N ARG A 73 12.72 11.01 13.79
CA ARG A 73 12.48 11.66 15.09
C ARG A 73 12.33 13.17 14.98
N GLU A 74 13.01 13.80 14.02
CA GLU A 74 12.95 15.24 13.81
C GLU A 74 11.72 15.67 12.99
N ASN A 75 11.33 14.87 11.99
CA ASN A 75 10.40 15.31 10.95
C ASN A 75 8.99 14.70 11.05
N PHE A 76 8.82 13.54 11.68
CA PHE A 76 7.52 12.87 11.75
C PHE A 76 6.86 13.06 13.13
N PRO A 77 5.73 13.80 13.20
CA PRO A 77 4.99 13.97 14.44
C PRO A 77 4.59 12.62 15.05
N ASP A 78 4.69 12.49 16.36
CA ASP A 78 4.32 11.29 17.12
C ASP A 78 5.04 10.00 16.68
N TYR A 79 6.17 10.10 15.96
CA TYR A 79 7.01 8.96 15.59
C TYR A 79 7.57 8.26 16.84
N PRO A 80 7.28 6.96 17.03
CA PRO A 80 7.89 6.19 18.10
C PRO A 80 9.35 5.88 17.72
N ALA A 81 10.28 6.45 18.48
CA ALA A 81 11.71 6.21 18.33
C ALA A 81 12.01 4.71 18.31
N ARG A 82 12.89 4.29 17.39
CA ARG A 82 13.33 2.90 17.30
C ARG A 82 14.08 2.53 18.60
N PRO A 83 13.69 1.44 19.29
CA PRO A 83 14.45 0.96 20.44
C PRO A 83 15.92 0.66 20.10
N ASP A 84 16.82 1.00 21.03
CA ASP A 84 18.27 0.93 20.81
C ASP A 84 18.75 -0.51 20.50
N ASP A 85 18.09 -1.52 21.06
CA ASP A 85 18.40 -2.94 20.84
C ASP A 85 18.02 -3.43 19.43
N LEU A 86 17.25 -2.64 18.68
CA LEU A 86 16.94 -2.89 17.27
C LEU A 86 17.92 -2.19 16.32
N ARG A 87 18.97 -1.52 16.84
CA ARG A 87 19.96 -0.85 15.98
C ARG A 87 20.66 -1.87 15.11
N TRP A 88 20.78 -1.57 13.83
CA TRP A 88 21.57 -2.40 12.92
C TRP A 88 23.04 -2.36 13.35
N LEU A 89 23.64 -3.55 13.46
CA LEU A 89 25.03 -3.72 13.86
C LEU A 89 25.74 -4.62 12.84
N PRO A 90 26.73 -4.11 12.07
CA PRO A 90 27.40 -4.87 11.01
C PRO A 90 28.12 -6.11 11.53
N GLY A 91 28.62 -6.04 12.77
CA GLY A 91 29.37 -7.11 13.44
C GLY A 91 28.50 -8.20 14.08
N SER A 92 27.17 -8.15 13.95
CA SER A 92 26.30 -9.18 14.55
C SER A 92 26.54 -10.55 13.89
N THR A 93 26.79 -11.57 14.72
CA THR A 93 27.08 -12.95 14.30
C THR A 93 25.81 -13.82 14.17
N GLY A 94 24.64 -13.22 14.36
CA GLY A 94 23.34 -13.89 14.26
C GLY A 94 22.78 -13.89 12.84
N ASP A 95 21.47 -14.16 12.73
CA ASP A 95 20.74 -14.02 11.48
C ASP A 95 20.69 -12.55 11.05
N ARG A 96 21.61 -12.17 10.13
CA ARG A 96 21.74 -10.81 9.62
C ARG A 96 20.50 -10.33 8.88
N ARG A 97 19.83 -11.21 8.14
CA ARG A 97 18.58 -10.86 7.47
C ARG A 97 17.53 -10.49 8.49
N ARG A 98 17.32 -11.33 9.51
CA ARG A 98 16.39 -11.02 10.61
C ARG A 98 16.78 -9.71 11.30
N ALA A 99 18.05 -9.51 11.61
CA ALA A 99 18.52 -8.28 12.26
C ALA A 99 18.24 -7.03 11.42
N PHE A 100 18.45 -7.09 10.10
CA PHE A 100 18.17 -5.99 9.18
C PHE A 100 16.66 -5.68 9.16
N LEU A 101 15.82 -6.70 9.00
CA LEU A 101 14.36 -6.54 8.98
C LEU A 101 13.82 -6.00 10.31
N MET A 102 14.39 -6.44 11.44
CA MET A 102 14.05 -5.90 12.75
C MET A 102 14.52 -4.45 12.94
N ALA A 103 15.66 -4.07 12.36
CA ALA A 103 16.13 -2.68 12.37
C ALA A 103 15.20 -1.77 11.54
N LEU A 104 14.67 -2.26 10.42
CA LEU A 104 13.62 -1.59 9.65
C LEU A 104 12.25 -1.62 10.35
N ARG A 105 12.12 -2.40 11.42
CA ARG A 105 10.86 -2.69 12.12
C ARG A 105 9.76 -3.20 11.18
N VAL A 106 10.12 -4.08 10.25
CA VAL A 106 9.18 -4.87 9.45
C VAL A 106 9.07 -6.29 10.01
N ASN A 107 8.07 -7.05 9.56
CA ASN A 107 7.91 -8.44 9.96
C ASN A 107 9.14 -9.26 9.53
N PRO A 108 9.90 -9.88 10.46
CA PRO A 108 11.11 -10.63 10.09
C PRO A 108 10.81 -11.95 9.37
N GLU A 109 9.54 -12.38 9.31
CA GLU A 109 9.12 -13.62 8.67
C GLU A 109 8.81 -13.45 7.16
N ILE A 110 8.87 -12.21 6.63
CA ILE A 110 8.68 -11.96 5.19
C ILE A 110 9.66 -12.79 4.36
N ARG A 111 9.19 -13.33 3.24
CA ARG A 111 9.92 -14.38 2.49
C ARG A 111 11.02 -13.85 1.59
N LEU A 112 10.86 -12.63 1.06
CA LEU A 112 11.83 -11.97 0.17
C LEU A 112 12.35 -12.86 -0.96
N ALA A 113 11.52 -13.77 -1.46
CA ALA A 113 11.87 -14.62 -2.59
C ALA A 113 12.25 -13.75 -3.79
N SER A 114 13.16 -14.24 -4.65
CA SER A 114 13.44 -13.59 -5.92
C SER A 114 12.43 -14.08 -6.95
N PHE A 115 11.54 -13.19 -7.39
CA PHE A 115 10.50 -13.54 -8.36
C PHE A 115 10.15 -12.36 -9.27
N VAL A 116 9.47 -12.68 -10.37
CA VAL A 116 8.67 -11.72 -11.14
C VAL A 116 7.20 -12.06 -10.93
N GLN A 117 6.41 -11.07 -10.57
CA GLN A 117 4.96 -11.19 -10.59
C GLN A 117 4.47 -10.94 -12.02
N ALA A 118 4.00 -11.99 -12.66
CA ALA A 118 3.71 -11.96 -14.08
C ALA A 118 2.42 -11.20 -14.38
N LEU A 119 2.49 -10.29 -15.37
CA LEU A 119 1.29 -9.83 -16.07
C LEU A 119 0.57 -11.03 -16.72
N PRO A 120 -0.76 -11.02 -16.84
CA PRO A 120 -1.45 -11.99 -17.68
C PRO A 120 -0.84 -12.04 -19.08
N GLY A 121 -0.38 -13.23 -19.50
CA GLY A 121 0.28 -13.44 -20.78
C GLY A 121 1.81 -13.29 -20.77
N LEU A 122 2.43 -12.73 -19.71
CA LEU A 122 3.88 -12.77 -19.56
C LEU A 122 4.31 -14.22 -19.27
N GLN A 123 5.20 -14.74 -20.09
CA GLN A 123 5.83 -16.04 -19.91
C GLN A 123 7.35 -15.84 -19.92
N LEU A 124 8.02 -16.42 -18.93
CA LEU A 124 9.46 -16.62 -18.95
C LEU A 124 9.67 -18.14 -19.17
N PRO A 125 9.98 -18.56 -20.41
CA PRO A 125 10.24 -19.96 -20.70
C PRO A 125 11.36 -20.48 -19.81
N ASP A 126 11.24 -21.73 -19.36
CA ASP A 126 12.20 -22.42 -18.48
C ASP A 126 12.16 -22.03 -16.99
N HIS A 127 11.38 -21.01 -16.60
CA HIS A 127 11.19 -20.67 -15.19
C HIS A 127 10.01 -21.38 -14.55
N ARG A 128 10.18 -21.79 -13.29
CA ARG A 128 9.12 -22.40 -12.49
C ARG A 128 8.24 -21.33 -11.82
N PHE A 129 6.98 -21.66 -11.59
CA PHE A 129 6.13 -20.87 -10.69
C PHE A 129 6.49 -21.15 -9.23
N LEU A 130 6.54 -20.10 -8.41
CA LEU A 130 6.56 -20.21 -6.96
C LEU A 130 5.11 -20.28 -6.45
N PRO A 131 4.83 -21.21 -5.52
CA PRO A 131 3.56 -21.21 -4.84
C PRO A 131 3.51 -20.06 -3.82
N ALA A 132 2.31 -19.56 -3.52
CA ALA A 132 2.08 -18.37 -2.71
C ALA A 132 2.76 -18.43 -1.33
N GLU A 133 2.84 -19.60 -0.68
CA GLU A 133 3.50 -19.77 0.62
C GLU A 133 5.00 -19.47 0.62
N GLN A 134 5.66 -19.48 -0.55
CA GLN A 134 7.07 -19.14 -0.69
C GLN A 134 7.29 -17.63 -0.87
N VAL A 135 6.22 -16.85 -1.06
CA VAL A 135 6.28 -15.40 -1.29
C VAL A 135 5.61 -14.63 -0.14
N LEU A 136 4.49 -15.14 0.37
CA LEU A 136 3.67 -14.48 1.39
C LEU A 136 3.82 -15.10 2.79
N VAL A 137 3.49 -14.32 3.83
CA VAL A 137 3.50 -14.78 5.23
C VAL A 137 2.14 -15.24 5.76
N PHE A 138 1.05 -15.02 5.01
CA PHE A 138 -0.32 -15.31 5.48
C PHE A 138 -0.60 -16.79 5.67
N ARG A 139 -1.47 -17.11 6.63
CA ARG A 139 -1.99 -18.47 6.82
C ARG A 139 -3.07 -18.83 5.80
N LYS A 140 -3.89 -17.86 5.41
CA LYS A 140 -5.00 -18.05 4.45
C LYS A 140 -4.62 -17.47 3.09
N LEU A 141 -4.21 -18.34 2.17
CA LEU A 141 -3.68 -17.93 0.87
C LEU A 141 -4.74 -17.83 -0.25
N ASN A 142 -6.01 -18.14 0.03
CA ASN A 142 -7.04 -18.24 -1.00
C ASN A 142 -7.24 -16.96 -1.82
N LEU A 143 -7.04 -15.79 -1.21
CA LEU A 143 -7.13 -14.48 -1.88
C LEU A 143 -6.01 -14.23 -2.90
N TRP A 144 -4.91 -14.98 -2.80
CA TRP A 144 -3.67 -14.79 -3.56
C TRP A 144 -3.49 -15.82 -4.70
N ASN A 145 -4.42 -16.77 -4.83
CA ASN A 145 -4.33 -17.84 -5.83
C ASN A 145 -4.37 -17.36 -7.28
N GLU A 146 -4.77 -16.11 -7.52
CA GLU A 146 -4.75 -15.49 -8.85
C GLU A 146 -3.38 -14.91 -9.22
N TRP A 147 -2.49 -14.70 -8.24
CA TRP A 147 -1.16 -14.17 -8.47
C TRP A 147 -0.27 -15.28 -9.06
N ARG A 148 0.65 -14.85 -9.92
CA ARG A 148 1.58 -15.75 -10.62
C ARG A 148 2.99 -15.25 -10.37
N PHE A 149 3.70 -15.97 -9.50
CA PHE A 149 5.08 -15.68 -9.15
C PHE A 149 5.99 -16.57 -9.97
N ILE A 150 6.81 -15.99 -10.83
CA ILE A 150 7.82 -16.71 -11.59
C ILE A 150 9.13 -16.61 -10.82
N ALA A 151 9.73 -17.75 -10.44
CA ALA A 151 10.97 -17.77 -9.67
C ALA A 151 12.13 -17.18 -10.49
N LEU A 152 13.01 -16.42 -9.87
CA LEU A 152 14.28 -15.97 -10.44
C LEU A 152 15.45 -16.66 -9.74
N SER A 153 16.56 -16.84 -10.46
CA SER A 153 17.81 -17.37 -9.88
C SER A 153 18.82 -16.26 -9.59
N PRO A 154 19.62 -16.34 -8.51
CA PRO A 154 20.72 -15.40 -8.29
C PRO A 154 21.67 -15.34 -9.51
N GLY A 155 22.10 -14.13 -9.87
CA GLY A 155 22.95 -13.85 -11.03
C GLY A 155 22.21 -13.77 -12.37
N GLU A 156 20.92 -14.13 -12.43
CA GLU A 156 20.08 -13.94 -13.61
C GLU A 156 19.95 -12.45 -13.95
N ARG A 157 19.86 -12.12 -15.24
CA ARG A 157 19.68 -10.74 -15.72
C ARG A 157 18.20 -10.50 -16.00
N ILE A 158 17.61 -9.51 -15.34
CA ILE A 158 16.18 -9.20 -15.47
C ILE A 158 15.96 -7.70 -15.71
N GLY A 159 14.92 -7.35 -16.47
CA GLY A 159 14.59 -5.96 -16.75
C GLY A 159 14.21 -5.18 -15.47
N PRO A 160 14.71 -3.95 -15.27
CA PRO A 160 14.42 -3.13 -14.08
C PRO A 160 12.93 -2.94 -13.76
N LEU A 161 12.12 -2.71 -14.79
CA LEU A 161 10.66 -2.56 -14.63
C LEU A 161 10.05 -3.81 -13.99
N ALA A 162 10.53 -5.01 -14.34
CA ALA A 162 10.01 -6.25 -13.77
C ALA A 162 10.32 -6.37 -12.28
N VAL A 163 11.53 -5.97 -11.87
CA VAL A 163 11.96 -5.97 -10.46
C VAL A 163 11.12 -4.97 -9.67
N LEU A 164 11.08 -3.72 -10.12
CA LEU A 164 10.37 -2.62 -9.45
C LEU A 164 8.87 -2.94 -9.35
N ALA A 165 8.24 -3.34 -10.46
CA ALA A 165 6.82 -3.64 -10.46
C ALA A 165 6.48 -4.87 -9.60
N SER A 166 7.30 -5.91 -9.58
CA SER A 166 7.05 -7.07 -8.71
C SER A 166 7.21 -6.70 -7.23
N ALA A 167 8.19 -5.85 -6.93
CA ALA A 167 8.45 -5.39 -5.57
C ALA A 167 7.36 -4.47 -5.02
N ALA A 168 6.65 -3.73 -5.87
CA ALA A 168 5.58 -2.83 -5.45
C ALA A 168 4.39 -3.52 -4.76
N ASP A 169 4.26 -4.84 -4.87
CA ASP A 169 3.21 -5.63 -4.19
C ASP A 169 3.75 -6.34 -2.93
N GLU A 170 5.07 -6.30 -2.67
CA GLU A 170 5.70 -7.01 -1.55
C GLU A 170 5.31 -6.50 -0.15
N PRO A 171 5.05 -5.19 0.08
CA PRO A 171 4.55 -4.74 1.36
C PRO A 171 3.28 -5.46 1.81
N ASP A 172 2.34 -5.64 0.88
CA ASP A 172 1.09 -6.37 1.04
C ASP A 172 1.27 -7.87 1.35
N TYR A 173 2.44 -8.43 1.05
CA TYR A 173 2.77 -9.83 1.34
C TYR A 173 3.21 -10.06 2.79
N GLY A 174 3.34 -8.97 3.55
CA GLY A 174 3.33 -9.00 5.00
C GLY A 174 4.37 -8.17 5.71
N HIS A 175 4.89 -7.11 5.08
CA HIS A 175 5.88 -6.22 5.72
C HIS A 175 5.37 -5.65 7.03
N ASP A 176 4.10 -5.22 7.03
CA ASP A 176 3.46 -4.53 8.16
C ASP A 176 2.53 -5.43 9.00
N ILE A 177 2.81 -6.73 9.00
CA ILE A 177 2.05 -7.72 9.77
C ILE A 177 2.65 -7.92 11.18
N ASN A 178 1.79 -7.86 12.19
CA ASN A 178 2.10 -8.13 13.59
C ASN A 178 3.16 -7.21 14.23
N LEU A 179 3.12 -5.92 13.91
CA LEU A 179 4.13 -4.95 14.35
C LEU A 179 3.81 -4.20 15.65
N PHE A 180 2.59 -4.34 16.18
CA PHE A 180 2.16 -3.66 17.41
C PHE A 180 2.23 -4.57 18.64
N SER A 181 2.34 -3.97 19.84
CA SER A 181 2.55 -4.71 21.09
C SER A 181 1.39 -5.63 21.48
N ASP A 182 0.21 -5.39 20.94
CA ASP A 182 -1.02 -6.17 21.12
C ASP A 182 -1.31 -7.11 19.94
N ASN A 183 -0.40 -7.22 18.98
CA ASN A 183 -0.49 -8.20 17.91
C ASN A 183 0.14 -9.55 18.32
N PRO A 184 -0.25 -10.67 17.66
CA PRO A 184 0.42 -11.96 17.82
C PRO A 184 1.93 -11.93 17.54
N GLY A 185 2.69 -12.81 18.20
CA GLY A 185 4.13 -12.95 17.97
C GLY A 185 4.99 -12.11 18.92
N GLU A 186 6.32 -12.18 18.74
CA GLU A 186 7.27 -11.62 19.71
C GLU A 186 7.79 -10.23 19.32
N VAL A 187 7.72 -9.86 18.03
CA VAL A 187 8.38 -8.65 17.54
C VAL A 187 7.62 -7.36 17.86
N GLY A 188 6.29 -7.37 17.82
CA GLY A 188 5.49 -6.17 18.06
C GLY A 188 5.72 -5.57 19.47
N ALA A 189 5.96 -6.42 20.47
CA ALA A 189 6.33 -5.97 21.82
C ALA A 189 7.71 -5.30 21.90
N ARG A 190 8.59 -5.54 20.92
CA ARG A 190 9.94 -4.99 20.84
C ARG A 190 10.05 -3.74 19.98
N TYR A 191 9.14 -3.51 19.02
CA TYR A 191 9.28 -2.47 18.00
C TYR A 191 8.96 -1.04 18.46
N GLY A 192 8.35 -0.90 19.64
CA GLY A 192 8.07 0.39 20.25
C GLY A 192 6.89 1.15 19.65
N PHE A 193 6.15 0.57 18.69
CA PHE A 193 4.97 1.21 18.11
C PHE A 193 3.79 1.34 19.08
N GLY A 194 3.79 0.60 20.20
CA GLY A 194 2.67 0.54 21.15
C GLY A 194 1.51 -0.30 20.64
N THR A 195 0.30 -0.04 21.14
CA THR A 195 -0.90 -0.76 20.68
C THR A 195 -1.34 -0.30 19.30
N GLN A 196 -1.91 -1.20 18.51
CA GLN A 196 -2.45 -0.92 17.19
C GLN A 196 -3.49 0.20 17.27
N PRO A 197 -3.32 1.31 16.52
CA PRO A 197 -4.18 2.47 16.62
C PRO A 197 -5.56 2.28 15.98
N PHE A 198 -5.64 1.57 14.85
CA PHE A 198 -6.88 1.26 14.14
C PHE A 198 -6.72 0.01 13.25
N GLY A 199 -7.83 -0.46 12.68
CA GLY A 199 -7.93 -1.76 12.01
C GLY A 199 -8.43 -2.84 12.98
N ASP A 200 -9.01 -3.91 12.43
CA ASP A 200 -9.62 -4.97 13.23
C ASP A 200 -8.64 -6.12 13.52
N ALA A 201 -8.03 -6.08 14.71
CA ALA A 201 -7.02 -7.03 15.21
C ALA A 201 -7.42 -8.52 15.13
N ARG A 202 -8.69 -8.85 14.87
CA ARG A 202 -9.12 -10.23 14.61
C ARG A 202 -8.64 -10.75 13.25
N PHE A 203 -8.33 -9.88 12.31
CA PHE A 203 -7.81 -10.22 10.98
C PHE A 203 -6.29 -10.08 10.92
N GLU A 204 -5.62 -11.11 10.38
CA GLU A 204 -4.16 -11.22 10.31
C GLU A 204 -3.49 -10.05 9.56
N TYR A 205 -4.16 -9.48 8.55
CA TYR A 205 -3.65 -8.35 7.78
C TYR A 205 -3.90 -6.98 8.44
N SER A 206 -4.75 -6.90 9.47
CA SER A 206 -5.25 -5.61 9.99
C SER A 206 -4.18 -4.67 10.53
N SER A 207 -3.07 -5.21 11.02
CA SER A 207 -1.95 -4.41 11.52
C SER A 207 -1.25 -3.62 10.42
N GLN A 208 -1.51 -3.91 9.15
CA GLN A 208 -0.98 -3.12 8.03
C GLN A 208 -1.69 -1.77 7.93
N ALA A 209 -2.94 -1.63 8.41
CA ALA A 209 -3.74 -0.41 8.26
C ALA A 209 -3.00 0.88 8.62
N PRO A 210 -2.33 0.98 9.78
CA PRO A 210 -1.66 2.21 10.18
C PRO A 210 -0.41 2.54 9.34
N PHE A 211 0.15 1.56 8.61
CA PHE A 211 1.30 1.78 7.74
C PHE A 211 0.90 2.12 6.31
N HIS A 212 -0.30 1.74 5.87
CA HIS A 212 -0.80 1.90 4.50
C HIS A 212 -1.83 3.03 4.34
N ILE A 213 -2.37 3.54 5.45
CA ILE A 213 -3.43 4.58 5.46
C ILE A 213 -2.89 5.84 6.10
N GLY A 214 -3.18 7.00 5.48
CA GLY A 214 -2.72 8.32 5.91
C GLY A 214 -3.87 9.31 6.00
N TYR A 215 -4.56 9.35 7.15
CA TYR A 215 -5.70 10.25 7.40
C TYR A 215 -5.30 11.71 7.65
N TYR A 216 -4.26 12.21 6.98
CA TYR A 216 -3.58 13.45 7.30
C TYR A 216 -4.47 14.70 7.29
N HIS A 217 -5.56 14.67 6.52
CA HIS A 217 -6.44 15.82 6.24
C HIS A 217 -7.74 15.82 7.04
N GLU A 218 -7.89 14.93 8.03
CA GLU A 218 -9.05 14.95 8.91
C GLU A 218 -9.14 16.26 9.73
N SER A 219 -10.37 16.69 10.03
CA SER A 219 -10.56 17.94 10.76
C SER A 219 -9.99 17.88 12.18
N ALA A 220 -9.58 19.02 12.73
CA ALA A 220 -9.08 19.11 14.12
C ALA A 220 -10.07 18.55 15.16
N LEU A 221 -11.38 18.61 14.89
CA LEU A 221 -12.39 18.02 15.76
C LEU A 221 -12.34 16.48 15.73
N ILE A 222 -12.16 15.90 14.53
CA ILE A 222 -12.01 14.45 14.36
C ILE A 222 -10.75 13.98 15.07
N TYR A 223 -9.61 14.63 14.87
CA TYR A 223 -8.38 14.29 15.61
C TYR A 223 -8.50 14.45 17.12
N ARG A 224 -9.26 15.45 17.60
CA ARG A 224 -9.53 15.61 19.03
C ARG A 224 -10.38 14.46 19.59
N ALA A 225 -11.28 13.90 18.79
CA ALA A 225 -12.12 12.78 19.20
C ALA A 225 -11.40 11.43 19.06
N ALA A 226 -10.67 11.25 17.97
CA ALA A 226 -9.99 10.02 17.58
C ALA A 226 -8.50 10.29 17.29
N PRO A 227 -7.71 10.65 18.31
CA PRO A 227 -6.28 10.96 18.13
C PRO A 227 -5.47 9.78 17.60
N PHE A 228 -5.97 8.55 17.75
CA PHE A 228 -5.35 7.36 17.18
C PHE A 228 -5.29 7.38 15.65
N LEU A 229 -6.14 8.15 14.95
CA LEU A 229 -6.06 8.30 13.49
C LEU A 229 -4.78 9.01 13.03
N ALA A 230 -4.16 9.83 13.88
CA ALA A 230 -2.89 10.49 13.57
C ALA A 230 -1.68 9.55 13.69
N ARG A 231 -1.84 8.37 14.32
CA ARG A 231 -0.77 7.38 14.47
C ARG A 231 -0.68 6.53 13.21
N THR A 232 -0.17 7.15 12.16
CA THR A 232 0.00 6.58 10.82
C THR A 232 1.46 6.69 10.39
N TYR A 233 1.93 5.75 9.57
CA TYR A 233 3.34 5.57 9.21
C TYR A 233 3.72 5.44 7.70
N PRO A 234 2.86 5.73 6.68
CA PRO A 234 3.27 5.75 5.28
C PRO A 234 4.46 6.67 4.99
N GLU A 235 4.49 7.90 5.56
CA GLU A 235 5.62 8.83 5.36
C GLU A 235 6.95 8.24 5.85
N MET A 236 6.92 7.52 6.97
CA MET A 236 8.08 6.80 7.50
C MET A 236 8.51 5.67 6.58
N ARG A 237 7.57 4.84 6.10
CA ARG A 237 7.86 3.74 5.16
C ARG A 237 8.45 4.25 3.85
N VAL A 238 7.86 5.29 3.26
CA VAL A 238 8.38 5.91 2.04
C VAL A 238 9.78 6.48 2.25
N GLN A 239 10.02 7.21 3.35
CA GLN A 239 11.35 7.75 3.64
C GLN A 239 12.40 6.66 3.84
N GLN A 240 12.06 5.60 4.58
CA GLN A 240 12.93 4.48 4.83
C GLN A 240 13.32 3.75 3.53
N TYR A 241 12.33 3.41 2.71
CA TYR A 241 12.56 2.66 1.48
C TYR A 241 13.19 3.49 0.36
N LEU A 242 12.90 4.79 0.27
CA LEU A 242 13.60 5.67 -0.66
C LEU A 242 15.06 5.86 -0.28
N GLY A 243 15.38 6.01 1.01
CA GLY A 243 16.78 6.09 1.44
C GLY A 243 17.55 4.81 1.13
N LEU A 244 16.92 3.64 1.35
CA LEU A 244 17.51 2.34 0.98
C LEU A 244 17.68 2.18 -0.53
N ALA A 245 16.68 2.60 -1.33
CA ALA A 245 16.74 2.53 -2.78
C ALA A 245 17.89 3.37 -3.34
N ARG A 246 17.98 4.62 -2.88
CA ARG A 246 19.05 5.56 -3.26
C ARG A 246 20.43 5.01 -2.93
N PHE A 247 20.59 4.64 -1.67
CA PHE A 247 21.83 4.02 -1.18
C PHE A 247 22.23 2.79 -2.01
N ALA A 248 21.29 1.91 -2.34
CA ALA A 248 21.57 0.72 -3.15
C ALA A 248 21.96 1.08 -4.60
N PHE A 249 21.35 2.08 -5.22
CA PHE A 249 21.79 2.56 -6.54
C PHE A 249 23.19 3.19 -6.48
N GLU A 250 23.46 4.05 -5.50
CA GLU A 250 24.77 4.72 -5.34
C GLU A 250 25.92 3.73 -5.06
N SER A 251 25.62 2.61 -4.38
CA SER A 251 26.59 1.55 -4.08
C SER A 251 26.71 0.46 -5.17
N GLY A 252 25.93 0.56 -6.25
CA GLY A 252 25.99 -0.39 -7.38
C GLY A 252 25.18 -1.69 -7.18
N HIS A 253 24.23 -1.68 -6.24
CA HIS A 253 23.30 -2.76 -5.93
C HIS A 253 21.92 -2.54 -6.59
N ASP A 254 21.90 -2.31 -7.90
CA ASP A 254 20.71 -1.88 -8.64
C ASP A 254 19.48 -2.78 -8.45
N TYR A 255 19.67 -4.10 -8.29
CA TYR A 255 18.55 -5.02 -8.03
C TYR A 255 17.82 -4.66 -6.73
N TRP A 256 18.56 -4.39 -5.66
CA TRP A 256 17.99 -3.92 -4.40
C TRP A 256 17.53 -2.47 -4.49
N GLY A 257 18.20 -1.61 -5.26
CA GLY A 257 17.74 -0.26 -5.58
C GLY A 257 16.32 -0.25 -6.14
N TYR A 258 16.07 -1.05 -7.19
CA TYR A 258 14.74 -1.19 -7.79
C TYR A 258 13.72 -1.86 -6.86
N ARG A 259 14.14 -2.85 -6.06
CA ARG A 259 13.24 -3.55 -5.13
C ARG A 259 12.78 -2.63 -4.00
N PHE A 260 13.71 -1.91 -3.36
CA PHE A 260 13.39 -0.91 -2.33
C PHE A 260 12.56 0.26 -2.91
N LEU A 261 12.84 0.69 -4.15
CA LEU A 261 12.02 1.71 -4.81
C LEU A 261 10.58 1.20 -5.04
N GLY A 262 10.40 -0.07 -5.39
CA GLY A 262 9.09 -0.72 -5.46
C GLY A 262 8.37 -0.68 -4.10
N TRP A 263 9.06 -1.01 -3.00
CA TRP A 263 8.48 -0.92 -1.66
C TRP A 263 8.03 0.50 -1.31
N ALA A 264 8.85 1.52 -1.60
CA ALA A 264 8.45 2.91 -1.39
C ALA A 264 7.22 3.27 -2.25
N LEU A 265 7.20 2.82 -3.50
CA LEU A 265 6.15 3.11 -4.45
C LEU A 265 4.79 2.57 -4.01
N HIS A 266 4.75 1.41 -3.36
CA HIS A 266 3.53 0.82 -2.80
C HIS A 266 2.76 1.81 -1.93
N TYR A 267 3.41 2.40 -0.91
CA TYR A 267 2.75 3.31 0.03
C TYR A 267 2.34 4.64 -0.63
N VAL A 268 3.06 5.08 -1.66
CA VAL A 268 2.63 6.23 -2.47
C VAL A 268 1.34 5.88 -3.22
N GLN A 269 1.28 4.70 -3.81
CA GLN A 269 0.12 4.21 -4.54
C GLN A 269 -1.09 4.02 -3.64
N ASP A 270 -0.92 3.46 -2.44
CA ASP A 270 -2.00 3.32 -1.44
C ASP A 270 -2.69 4.66 -1.17
N LEU A 271 -1.90 5.72 -0.95
CA LEU A 271 -2.43 7.02 -0.61
C LEU A 271 -3.14 7.74 -1.77
N THR A 272 -3.06 7.21 -2.99
CA THR A 272 -3.91 7.68 -4.09
C THR A 272 -5.34 7.16 -4.00
N GLN A 273 -5.60 6.21 -3.11
CA GLN A 273 -6.92 5.64 -2.90
C GLN A 273 -7.72 6.44 -1.85
N PRO A 274 -8.96 6.87 -2.14
CA PRO A 274 -9.67 7.80 -1.25
C PRO A 274 -10.02 7.29 0.16
N TYR A 275 -10.35 6.01 0.34
CA TYR A 275 -10.54 5.37 1.66
C TYR A 275 -9.23 5.18 2.46
N HIS A 276 -8.07 5.25 1.81
CA HIS A 276 -6.77 5.29 2.47
C HIS A 276 -6.36 6.71 2.90
N SER A 277 -7.08 7.73 2.44
CA SER A 277 -6.82 9.13 2.76
C SER A 277 -7.91 9.78 3.63
N LYS A 278 -9.13 9.26 3.63
CA LYS A 278 -10.27 9.75 4.45
C LYS A 278 -10.94 8.63 5.23
N ALA A 279 -11.17 8.83 6.52
CA ALA A 279 -11.62 7.76 7.43
C ALA A 279 -13.09 7.36 7.22
N LEU A 280 -13.95 8.34 6.97
CA LEU A 280 -15.38 8.13 6.75
C LEU A 280 -15.86 8.97 5.55
N PRO A 281 -15.56 8.55 4.30
CA PRO A 281 -16.08 9.19 3.11
C PRO A 281 -17.61 9.27 3.10
N GLY A 282 -18.15 10.37 2.56
CA GLY A 282 -19.59 10.63 2.49
C GLY A 282 -20.21 11.11 3.81
N GLU A 283 -19.45 11.18 4.90
CA GLU A 283 -19.89 11.76 6.17
C GLU A 283 -19.30 13.16 6.37
N THR A 284 -20.16 14.14 6.63
CA THR A 284 -19.70 15.45 7.10
C THR A 284 -19.37 15.38 8.59
N THR A 285 -18.50 16.27 9.08
CA THR A 285 -18.24 16.39 10.52
C THR A 285 -19.53 16.60 11.31
N ALA A 286 -20.50 17.35 10.78
CA ALA A 286 -21.79 17.56 11.44
C ALA A 286 -22.63 16.27 11.52
N THR A 287 -22.65 15.49 10.43
CA THR A 287 -23.34 14.18 10.40
C THR A 287 -22.69 13.21 11.39
N LEU A 288 -21.36 13.10 11.40
CA LEU A 288 -20.62 12.28 12.36
C LEU A 288 -20.90 12.67 13.81
N MET A 289 -20.95 13.97 14.10
CA MET A 289 -21.31 14.46 15.43
C MET A 289 -22.73 14.05 15.81
N TRP A 290 -23.69 14.17 14.89
CA TRP A 290 -25.07 13.78 15.13
C TRP A 290 -25.22 12.28 15.37
N THR A 291 -24.57 11.45 14.55
CA THR A 291 -24.49 10.00 14.72
C THR A 291 -23.86 9.63 16.07
N ALA A 292 -22.79 10.33 16.47
CA ALA A 292 -22.17 10.16 17.77
C ALA A 292 -23.10 10.58 18.93
N ILE A 293 -23.91 11.63 18.77
CA ILE A 293 -24.91 12.04 19.77
C ILE A 293 -25.97 10.94 19.94
N LYS A 294 -26.52 10.42 18.84
CA LYS A 294 -27.50 9.32 18.86
C LYS A 294 -26.92 8.08 19.55
N ALA A 295 -25.71 7.67 19.18
CA ALA A 295 -25.03 6.53 19.78
C ALA A 295 -24.80 6.72 21.29
N ALA A 296 -24.44 7.94 21.71
CA ALA A 296 -24.27 8.28 23.13
C ALA A 296 -25.60 8.23 23.92
N LEU A 297 -26.74 8.39 23.24
CA LEU A 297 -28.09 8.27 23.80
C LEU A 297 -28.64 6.83 23.72
N GLY A 298 -27.87 5.88 23.21
CA GLY A 298 -28.22 4.46 23.11
C GLY A 298 -28.80 4.03 21.75
N ASP A 299 -28.94 4.95 20.79
CA ASP A 299 -29.36 4.64 19.42
C ASP A 299 -28.13 4.46 18.53
N THR A 300 -27.76 3.20 18.26
CA THR A 300 -26.55 2.84 17.49
C THR A 300 -26.81 2.56 16.02
N ALA A 301 -28.05 2.67 15.54
CA ALA A 301 -28.43 2.25 14.19
C ALA A 301 -27.64 3.01 13.10
N ASP A 302 -27.55 4.33 13.20
CA ASP A 302 -26.80 5.16 12.23
C ASP A 302 -25.30 4.87 12.28
N LYS A 303 -24.76 4.53 13.46
CA LYS A 303 -23.36 4.16 13.62
C LYS A 303 -23.07 2.85 12.88
N GLU A 304 -23.89 1.83 13.12
CA GLU A 304 -23.74 0.51 12.50
C GLU A 304 -23.89 0.60 10.98
N ALA A 305 -24.86 1.40 10.50
CA ALA A 305 -25.06 1.64 9.08
C ALA A 305 -23.86 2.34 8.41
N ALA A 306 -23.24 3.33 9.07
CA ALA A 306 -22.06 4.00 8.53
C ALA A 306 -20.86 3.06 8.40
N ILE A 307 -20.64 2.22 9.42
CA ILE A 307 -19.58 1.19 9.42
C ILE A 307 -19.81 0.19 8.29
N GLU A 308 -21.00 -0.38 8.18
CA GLU A 308 -21.35 -1.35 7.14
C GLU A 308 -21.23 -0.74 5.74
N ARG A 309 -21.66 0.51 5.56
CA ARG A 309 -21.55 1.23 4.29
C ARG A 309 -20.10 1.35 3.84
N VAL A 310 -19.22 1.85 4.70
CA VAL A 310 -17.80 2.02 4.37
C VAL A 310 -17.16 0.66 4.06
N ALA A 311 -17.47 -0.40 4.82
CA ALA A 311 -16.95 -1.76 4.57
C ALA A 311 -17.32 -2.23 3.18
N THR A 312 -18.62 -2.17 2.92
CA THR A 312 -19.21 -2.74 1.71
C THR A 312 -18.68 -1.98 0.50
N ARG A 313 -18.73 -0.65 0.54
CA ARG A 313 -18.30 0.16 -0.61
C ARG A 313 -16.82 0.04 -0.88
N HIS A 314 -15.97 0.07 0.15
CA HIS A 314 -14.54 -0.09 0.00
C HIS A 314 -14.18 -1.47 -0.60
N THR A 315 -14.76 -2.54 -0.04
CA THR A 315 -14.53 -3.91 -0.52
C THR A 315 -15.03 -4.12 -1.96
N GLU A 316 -16.22 -3.65 -2.28
CA GLU A 316 -16.83 -3.91 -3.59
C GLU A 316 -16.18 -3.11 -4.71
N VAL A 317 -15.72 -1.87 -4.44
CA VAL A 317 -15.02 -1.08 -5.46
C VAL A 317 -13.62 -1.61 -5.77
N GLU A 318 -12.89 -2.09 -4.75
CA GLU A 318 -11.60 -2.76 -4.96
C GLU A 318 -11.76 -4.00 -5.84
N LYS A 319 -12.73 -4.87 -5.54
CA LYS A 319 -13.05 -6.04 -6.38
C LYS A 319 -13.41 -5.64 -7.80
N TYR A 320 -14.28 -4.65 -7.96
CA TYR A 320 -14.70 -4.15 -9.27
C TYR A 320 -13.50 -3.70 -10.12
N GLN A 321 -12.63 -2.87 -9.54
CA GLN A 321 -11.42 -2.37 -10.21
C GLN A 321 -10.47 -3.52 -10.58
N ALA A 322 -10.24 -4.47 -9.66
CA ALA A 322 -9.40 -5.64 -9.88
C ALA A 322 -9.91 -6.50 -11.03
N ASP A 323 -11.20 -6.83 -11.01
CA ASP A 323 -11.84 -7.69 -11.99
C ASP A 323 -11.87 -7.03 -13.37
N TRP A 324 -12.13 -5.72 -13.42
CA TRP A 324 -12.06 -4.96 -14.66
C TRP A 324 -10.65 -5.01 -15.26
N LEU A 325 -9.62 -4.69 -14.48
CA LEU A 325 -8.24 -4.71 -14.95
C LEU A 325 -7.79 -6.10 -15.42
N ARG A 326 -8.02 -7.13 -14.60
CA ARG A 326 -7.63 -8.51 -14.95
C ARG A 326 -8.34 -9.00 -16.20
N ARG A 327 -9.63 -8.64 -16.38
CA ARG A 327 -10.38 -8.98 -17.60
C ARG A 327 -9.73 -8.35 -18.82
N LEU A 328 -9.42 -7.05 -18.78
CA LEU A 328 -8.78 -6.35 -19.90
C LEU A 328 -7.43 -6.97 -20.26
N LEU A 329 -6.60 -7.28 -19.24
CA LEU A 329 -5.29 -7.90 -19.45
C LEU A 329 -5.39 -9.31 -20.05
N ARG A 330 -6.42 -10.10 -19.70
CA ARG A 330 -6.65 -11.43 -20.30
C ARG A 330 -7.18 -11.34 -21.73
N GLU A 331 -8.04 -10.37 -22.02
CA GLU A 331 -8.64 -10.16 -23.34
C GLU A 331 -7.65 -9.54 -24.34
N GLY A 332 -6.55 -8.94 -23.86
CA GLY A 332 -5.58 -8.23 -24.71
C GLY A 332 -6.14 -6.96 -25.35
N SER A 333 -7.24 -6.42 -24.82
CA SER A 333 -7.86 -5.19 -25.31
C SER A 333 -7.00 -4.00 -24.93
N ASN A 334 -6.56 -3.20 -25.90
CA ASN A 334 -5.76 -1.98 -25.64
C ASN A 334 -6.59 -0.69 -25.67
N ASP A 335 -7.83 -0.73 -26.15
CA ASP A 335 -8.69 0.45 -26.37
C ASP A 335 -9.56 0.81 -25.16
N SER A 336 -9.18 0.36 -23.96
CA SER A 336 -9.92 0.65 -22.73
C SER A 336 -9.49 1.99 -22.10
N PRO A 337 -10.44 2.84 -21.66
CA PRO A 337 -10.13 4.03 -20.89
C PRO A 337 -9.29 3.76 -19.63
N LEU A 338 -9.48 2.60 -18.98
CA LEU A 338 -8.71 2.22 -17.80
C LEU A 338 -7.23 1.99 -18.13
N LEU A 339 -6.93 1.27 -19.21
CA LEU A 339 -5.55 1.03 -19.64
C LEU A 339 -4.89 2.31 -20.19
N ALA A 340 -5.66 3.14 -20.89
CA ALA A 340 -5.20 4.45 -21.32
C ALA A 340 -4.84 5.35 -20.14
N ALA A 341 -5.61 5.32 -19.04
CA ALA A 341 -5.33 6.09 -17.83
C ALA A 341 -3.95 5.78 -17.23
N TYR A 342 -3.51 4.51 -17.26
CA TYR A 342 -2.18 4.15 -16.79
C TYR A 342 -1.05 4.83 -17.59
N ARG A 343 -1.25 5.02 -18.90
CA ARG A 343 -0.28 5.66 -19.79
C ARG A 343 -0.49 7.17 -19.94
N ASP A 344 -1.55 7.70 -19.35
CA ASP A 344 -1.94 9.10 -19.50
C ASP A 344 -0.96 10.02 -18.78
N ARG A 345 -0.33 10.92 -19.52
CA ARG A 345 0.70 11.84 -19.03
C ARG A 345 0.18 13.26 -18.83
N SER A 346 -1.12 13.50 -19.07
CA SER A 346 -1.72 14.84 -19.04
C SER A 346 -1.56 15.55 -17.70
N VAL A 347 -1.60 14.80 -16.59
CA VAL A 347 -1.48 15.33 -15.21
C VAL A 347 -0.03 15.42 -14.70
N GLU A 348 0.96 14.87 -15.42
CA GLU A 348 2.35 14.84 -14.92
C GLU A 348 2.98 16.22 -14.78
N GLY A 349 2.60 17.17 -15.64
CA GLY A 349 3.14 18.53 -15.62
C GLY A 349 2.65 19.37 -14.45
N ASP A 350 1.60 18.91 -13.77
CA ASP A 350 0.93 19.67 -12.71
C ASP A 350 1.48 19.34 -11.32
N TYR A 351 2.17 18.19 -11.15
CA TYR A 351 2.72 17.80 -9.86
C TYR A 351 4.05 18.50 -9.56
N PRO A 352 4.26 18.99 -8.32
CA PRO A 352 5.54 19.53 -7.90
C PRO A 352 6.61 18.42 -7.82
N PRO A 353 7.90 18.79 -7.70
CA PRO A 353 8.95 17.84 -7.39
C PRO A 353 8.62 17.02 -6.14
N PHE A 354 9.01 15.74 -6.13
CA PHE A 354 8.76 14.86 -4.99
C PHE A 354 9.67 15.26 -3.81
N ASP A 355 9.09 15.92 -2.80
CA ASP A 355 9.75 16.36 -1.57
C ASP A 355 9.18 15.67 -0.32
N LEU A 356 9.65 16.09 0.85
CA LEU A 356 9.24 15.60 2.17
C LEU A 356 7.73 15.70 2.41
N GLY A 357 7.10 16.77 1.92
CA GLY A 357 5.68 17.04 2.12
C GLY A 357 4.80 16.45 1.01
N TYR A 358 5.38 15.94 -0.07
CA TYR A 358 4.66 15.51 -1.26
C TYR A 358 3.60 14.44 -0.97
N LEU A 359 3.95 13.44 -0.17
CA LEU A 359 3.05 12.34 0.16
C LEU A 359 1.76 12.83 0.84
N ARG A 360 1.92 13.73 1.80
CA ARG A 360 0.82 14.30 2.58
C ARG A 360 0.09 15.40 1.82
N ASN A 361 0.82 16.38 1.30
CA ASN A 361 0.23 17.63 0.81
C ASN A 361 -0.17 17.58 -0.66
N VAL A 362 0.20 16.53 -1.38
CA VAL A 362 -0.15 16.34 -2.80
C VAL A 362 -0.93 15.04 -2.96
N VAL A 363 -0.29 13.89 -2.70
CA VAL A 363 -0.87 12.57 -2.99
C VAL A 363 -2.13 12.31 -2.17
N SER A 364 -2.00 12.34 -0.83
CA SER A 364 -3.15 12.04 0.02
C SER A 364 -4.19 13.16 0.04
N LEU A 365 -3.80 14.41 -0.28
CA LEU A 365 -4.74 15.52 -0.37
C LEU A 365 -5.67 15.34 -1.58
N GLU A 366 -5.11 15.01 -2.74
CA GLU A 366 -5.90 14.77 -3.96
C GLU A 366 -6.88 13.61 -3.78
N ALA A 367 -6.44 12.51 -3.15
CA ALA A 367 -7.31 11.39 -2.82
C ALA A 367 -8.38 11.76 -1.77
N TYR A 368 -8.01 12.55 -0.75
CA TYR A 368 -8.95 13.04 0.27
C TYR A 368 -10.07 13.90 -0.32
N GLU A 369 -9.73 14.81 -1.24
CA GLU A 369 -10.68 15.69 -1.91
C GLU A 369 -11.65 14.92 -2.82
N ALA A 370 -11.19 13.82 -3.44
CA ALA A 370 -12.03 12.95 -4.26
C ALA A 370 -12.95 12.02 -3.46
N ALA A 371 -12.70 11.82 -2.16
CA ALA A 371 -13.29 10.72 -1.37
C ALA A 371 -14.81 10.75 -1.28
N ASP A 372 -15.42 11.91 -1.04
CA ASP A 372 -16.88 12.00 -0.86
C ASP A 372 -17.62 11.73 -2.18
N GLY A 373 -17.15 12.30 -3.29
CA GLY A 373 -17.73 12.06 -4.60
C GLY A 373 -17.56 10.61 -5.06
N PHE A 374 -16.41 10.00 -4.73
CA PHE A 374 -16.17 8.58 -5.01
C PHE A 374 -17.10 7.68 -4.20
N ASP A 375 -17.26 7.92 -2.89
CA ASP A 375 -18.16 7.16 -2.03
C ASP A 375 -19.63 7.26 -2.50
N GLU A 376 -20.09 8.47 -2.86
CA GLU A 376 -21.42 8.68 -3.42
C GLU A 376 -21.63 7.87 -4.70
N ARG A 377 -20.65 7.87 -5.61
CA ARG A 377 -20.68 7.13 -6.87
C ARG A 377 -20.80 5.62 -6.65
N ILE A 378 -20.02 5.06 -5.72
CA ILE A 378 -20.11 3.63 -5.37
C ILE A 378 -21.49 3.32 -4.80
N GLY A 379 -22.04 4.20 -3.96
CA GLY A 379 -23.39 4.08 -3.44
C GLY A 379 -24.47 3.98 -4.52
N ALA A 380 -24.41 4.89 -5.51
CA ALA A 380 -25.32 4.87 -6.65
C ALA A 380 -25.19 3.60 -7.49
N TRP A 381 -23.96 3.12 -7.70
CA TRP A 381 -23.69 1.86 -8.42
C TRP A 381 -24.24 0.63 -7.69
N LEU A 382 -24.02 0.50 -6.38
CA LEU A 382 -24.57 -0.61 -5.59
C LEU A 382 -26.10 -0.61 -5.56
N ALA A 383 -26.73 0.57 -5.52
CA ALA A 383 -28.19 0.71 -5.50
C ALA A 383 -28.87 0.24 -6.81
N LYS A 384 -28.15 0.21 -7.94
CA LYS A 384 -28.68 -0.32 -9.22
C LYS A 384 -28.90 -1.85 -9.19
N GLY A 385 -28.38 -2.54 -8.17
CA GLY A 385 -28.40 -3.99 -8.08
C GLY A 385 -27.30 -4.59 -8.96
N GLN A 386 -26.24 -5.11 -8.35
CA GLN A 386 -25.29 -5.93 -9.08
C GLN A 386 -25.98 -7.25 -9.45
N PRO A 387 -25.80 -7.77 -10.68
CA PRO A 387 -26.33 -9.09 -11.04
C PRO A 387 -25.90 -10.08 -9.96
N GLY A 388 -26.88 -10.59 -9.20
CA GLY A 388 -26.61 -11.48 -8.10
C GLY A 388 -25.80 -12.68 -8.58
N ALA A 389 -24.87 -13.12 -7.73
CA ALA A 389 -24.27 -14.44 -7.77
C ALA A 389 -25.37 -15.49 -7.61
N ASP A 390 -26.14 -15.71 -8.67
CA ASP A 390 -27.12 -16.77 -8.75
C ASP A 390 -26.34 -18.06 -9.00
N PHE A 391 -26.03 -18.77 -7.92
CA PHE A 391 -25.35 -20.07 -7.93
C PHE A 391 -26.13 -21.14 -8.72
N SER A 392 -27.34 -20.84 -9.20
CA SER A 392 -28.11 -21.70 -10.09
C SER A 392 -27.58 -21.77 -11.53
N GLN A 393 -26.63 -20.92 -11.93
CA GLN A 393 -26.08 -20.88 -13.30
C GLN A 393 -24.60 -21.32 -13.45
N GLY A 394 -24.08 -22.07 -12.47
CA GLY A 394 -22.73 -22.65 -12.51
C GLY A 394 -21.70 -21.87 -11.68
N ASN A 395 -20.58 -22.51 -11.37
CA ASN A 395 -19.50 -22.00 -10.50
C ASN A 395 -18.69 -20.82 -11.11
N GLN A 396 -19.28 -20.01 -11.98
CA GLN A 396 -18.64 -18.82 -12.54
C GLN A 396 -19.41 -17.58 -12.09
N LEU A 397 -18.75 -16.75 -11.28
CA LEU A 397 -19.24 -15.41 -10.95
C LEU A 397 -19.36 -14.62 -12.25
N LYS A 398 -20.55 -14.10 -12.55
CA LYS A 398 -20.72 -13.15 -13.65
C LYS A 398 -19.94 -11.88 -13.30
N PRO A 399 -19.15 -11.32 -14.24
CA PRO A 399 -18.46 -10.07 -13.98
C PRO A 399 -19.49 -8.98 -13.65
N PRO A 400 -19.18 -8.05 -12.73
CA PRO A 400 -20.06 -6.94 -12.42
C PRO A 400 -20.36 -6.14 -13.69
N ALA A 401 -21.59 -5.63 -13.79
CA ALA A 401 -21.98 -4.80 -14.92
C ALA A 401 -21.17 -3.50 -14.90
N SER A 402 -20.60 -3.12 -16.05
CA SER A 402 -19.88 -1.84 -16.17
C SER A 402 -20.83 -0.68 -15.86
N ASP A 403 -20.31 0.28 -15.10
CA ASP A 403 -21.03 1.50 -14.74
C ASP A 403 -20.23 2.71 -15.24
N PRO A 404 -20.67 3.40 -16.31
CA PRO A 404 -19.87 4.42 -16.97
C PRO A 404 -19.46 5.59 -16.06
N GLU A 405 -20.30 5.91 -15.07
CA GLU A 405 -20.04 7.00 -14.13
C GLU A 405 -19.01 6.59 -13.07
N LEU A 406 -19.08 5.35 -12.55
CA LEU A 406 -18.06 4.80 -11.66
C LEU A 406 -16.74 4.59 -12.41
N ASP A 407 -16.81 4.09 -13.65
CA ASP A 407 -15.66 3.90 -14.54
C ASP A 407 -14.92 5.21 -14.77
N ALA A 408 -15.65 6.32 -14.98
CA ALA A 408 -15.05 7.63 -15.18
C ALA A 408 -14.26 8.11 -13.94
N VAL A 409 -14.81 7.91 -12.72
CA VAL A 409 -14.11 8.26 -11.48
C VAL A 409 -12.89 7.37 -11.27
N LEU A 410 -13.01 6.06 -11.48
CA LEU A 410 -11.88 5.14 -11.38
C LEU A 410 -10.77 5.47 -12.38
N VAL A 411 -11.12 5.80 -13.63
CA VAL A 411 -10.17 6.26 -14.65
C VAL A 411 -9.41 7.49 -14.17
N GLN A 412 -10.09 8.47 -13.55
CA GLN A 412 -9.42 9.64 -13.00
C GLN A 412 -8.46 9.27 -11.86
N LEU A 413 -8.89 8.45 -10.90
CA LEU A 413 -8.03 8.03 -9.78
C LEU A 413 -6.80 7.23 -10.28
N ILE A 414 -6.95 6.41 -11.32
CA ILE A 414 -5.83 5.69 -11.93
C ILE A 414 -4.86 6.62 -12.66
N ARG A 415 -5.32 7.77 -13.21
CA ARG A 415 -4.40 8.80 -13.71
C ARG A 415 -3.54 9.36 -12.59
N HIS A 416 -4.13 9.62 -11.43
CA HIS A 416 -3.41 10.11 -10.25
C HIS A 416 -2.39 9.08 -9.74
N PHE A 417 -2.83 7.81 -9.54
CA PHE A 417 -1.96 6.66 -9.26
C PHE A 417 -0.72 6.65 -10.17
N SER A 418 -0.95 6.77 -11.48
CA SER A 418 0.10 6.62 -12.47
C SER A 418 1.03 7.83 -12.54
N GLY A 419 0.47 9.04 -12.44
CA GLY A 419 1.23 10.27 -12.43
C GLY A 419 2.14 10.39 -11.21
N HIS A 420 1.62 10.10 -10.02
CA HIS A 420 2.45 10.07 -8.81
C HIS A 420 3.49 8.95 -8.82
N SER A 421 3.14 7.77 -9.35
CA SER A 421 4.10 6.66 -9.53
C SER A 421 5.28 7.09 -10.40
N ARG A 422 5.02 7.71 -11.55
CA ARG A 422 6.07 8.22 -12.44
C ARG A 422 6.87 9.35 -11.80
N ASN A 423 6.22 10.26 -11.06
CA ASN A 423 6.94 11.36 -10.40
C ASN A 423 7.95 10.85 -9.37
N LEU A 424 7.55 9.90 -8.52
CA LEU A 424 8.44 9.26 -7.55
C LEU A 424 9.62 8.57 -8.24
N VAL A 425 9.33 7.64 -9.15
CA VAL A 425 10.37 6.82 -9.79
C VAL A 425 11.33 7.69 -10.59
N ARG A 426 10.82 8.65 -11.36
CA ARG A 426 11.66 9.59 -12.13
C ARG A 426 12.56 10.41 -11.21
N THR A 427 12.01 10.94 -10.12
CA THR A 427 12.78 11.76 -9.18
C THR A 427 13.93 10.96 -8.55
N THR A 428 13.65 9.72 -8.15
CA THR A 428 14.66 8.83 -7.58
C THR A 428 15.69 8.40 -8.61
N LEU A 429 15.31 7.99 -9.82
CA LEU A 429 16.29 7.52 -10.82
C LEU A 429 17.16 8.63 -11.42
N ARG A 430 16.70 9.88 -11.42
CA ARG A 430 17.49 11.04 -11.89
C ARG A 430 18.44 11.59 -10.85
N ASN A 431 18.13 11.37 -9.57
CA ASN A 431 18.97 11.72 -8.43
C ASN A 431 19.02 10.49 -7.52
N PRO A 432 19.70 9.42 -7.99
CA PRO A 432 19.82 8.18 -7.24
C PRO A 432 20.55 8.42 -5.93
#